data_AF-A0A2A4J5V5-F1
#
_entry.id   AF-A0A2A4J5V5-F1
#
_cell.length_a   1.000
_cell.length_b   1.000
_cell.length_c   1.000
_cell.angle_alpha   90.00
_cell.angle_beta   90.00
_cell.angle_gamma   90.00
#
_symmetry.space_group_name_H-M   'P 1'
#
loop_
_entity.id
_entity.type
_entity.pdbx_description
1 polymer ?
#
loop_
_entity_poly.entity_id
_entity_poly.type
_entity_poly.pdbx_seq_one_letter_code
_entity_poly.pdbx_strand_id
1 'polypeptide(L)'
;MAQAQFTRSSESDAWALLSLKSAPPSPSKVQWAQEPAPIAIARLDGRDFEYLIRQKRVVIGRNSSRGQVDVNMGHSSFISRRHLELFYDHPEFYLTCNSKNGVLVDGVFQRKGSAAMLLPK
;
A
#
# COMPACT_ATOMS: atom_id res chain seq x y z
N MET A 1 -29.93 -32.60 -53.32
CA MET A 1 -29.99 -32.80 -51.85
C MET A 1 -30.21 -31.44 -51.21
N ALA A 2 -31.11 -31.37 -50.23
CA ALA A 2 -31.93 -30.20 -49.90
C ALA A 2 -31.16 -28.96 -49.42
N GLN A 3 -31.57 -27.79 -49.92
CA GLN A 3 -31.30 -26.48 -49.33
C GLN A 3 -32.33 -26.24 -48.22
N ALA A 4 -31.88 -26.01 -46.98
CA ALA A 4 -32.72 -25.45 -45.93
C ALA A 4 -32.30 -23.99 -45.71
N GLN A 5 -32.94 -23.09 -46.44
CA GLN A 5 -32.87 -21.66 -46.18
C GLN A 5 -33.67 -21.39 -44.90
N PHE A 6 -32.99 -21.09 -43.80
CA PHE A 6 -33.64 -20.59 -42.59
C PHE A 6 -34.03 -19.12 -42.81
N THR A 7 -35.31 -18.90 -43.11
CA THR A 7 -35.93 -17.58 -43.07
C THR A 7 -36.01 -17.11 -41.61
N ARG A 8 -35.02 -16.34 -41.17
CA ARG A 8 -35.04 -15.68 -39.85
C ARG A 8 -36.14 -14.62 -39.87
N SER A 9 -37.29 -14.94 -39.28
CA SER A 9 -38.44 -14.04 -39.17
C SER A 9 -38.11 -12.87 -38.24
N SER A 10 -38.46 -11.64 -38.66
CA SER A 10 -38.36 -10.39 -37.89
C SER A 10 -38.95 -10.50 -36.48
N GLU A 11 -39.98 -11.33 -36.33
CA GLU A 11 -40.63 -11.63 -35.06
C GLU A 11 -39.64 -12.27 -34.06
N SER A 12 -38.72 -13.14 -34.50
CA SER A 12 -37.74 -13.78 -33.61
C SER A 12 -36.78 -12.76 -32.98
N ASP A 13 -36.43 -11.70 -33.70
CA ASP A 13 -35.58 -10.63 -33.19
C ASP A 13 -36.37 -9.72 -32.22
N ALA A 14 -37.66 -9.52 -32.45
CA ALA A 14 -38.53 -8.76 -31.55
C ALA A 14 -38.72 -9.44 -30.19
N TRP A 15 -38.81 -10.78 -30.16
CA TRP A 15 -38.87 -11.55 -28.92
C TRP A 15 -37.54 -11.53 -28.15
N ALA A 16 -36.40 -11.53 -28.85
CA ALA A 16 -35.08 -11.40 -28.22
C ALA A 16 -34.88 -10.03 -27.53
N LEU A 17 -35.38 -8.94 -28.13
CA LEU A 17 -35.33 -7.61 -27.53
C LEU A 17 -36.27 -7.45 -26.33
N LEU A 18 -37.40 -8.16 -26.30
CA LEU A 18 -38.31 -8.16 -25.15
C LEU A 18 -37.70 -8.90 -23.94
N SER A 19 -36.86 -9.92 -24.18
CA SER A 19 -36.15 -10.68 -23.15
C SER A 19 -35.07 -9.86 -22.42
N LEU A 20 -34.56 -8.79 -23.04
CA LEU A 20 -33.58 -7.88 -22.45
C LEU A 20 -34.18 -6.89 -21.42
N LYS A 21 -35.51 -6.91 -21.22
CA LYS A 21 -36.21 -5.95 -20.35
C LYS A 21 -36.26 -6.34 -18.86
N SER A 22 -35.69 -7.46 -18.45
CA SER A 22 -35.81 -7.98 -17.07
C SER A 22 -34.47 -8.31 -16.40
N ALA A 23 -33.38 -7.64 -16.78
CA ALA A 23 -32.20 -7.61 -15.91
C ALA A 23 -32.46 -6.64 -14.75
N PRO A 24 -32.41 -7.06 -13.48
CA PRO A 24 -32.49 -6.12 -12.36
C PRO A 24 -31.34 -5.09 -12.48
N PRO A 25 -31.60 -3.81 -12.19
CA PRO A 25 -30.56 -2.79 -12.26
C PRO A 25 -29.57 -3.03 -11.12
N SER A 26 -28.33 -3.30 -11.48
CA SER A 26 -27.14 -3.25 -10.63
C SER A 26 -27.06 -4.34 -9.55
N PRO A 27 -26.05 -5.24 -9.57
CA PRO A 27 -25.48 -5.65 -8.31
C PRO A 27 -24.90 -4.37 -7.69
N SER A 28 -25.63 -3.82 -6.73
CA SER A 28 -25.15 -2.77 -5.86
C SER A 28 -23.75 -3.12 -5.46
N LYS A 29 -22.79 -2.33 -5.96
CA LYS A 29 -21.45 -2.14 -5.41
C LYS A 29 -20.98 -3.38 -4.65
N VAL A 30 -20.32 -4.32 -5.35
CA VAL A 30 -19.43 -5.28 -4.69
C VAL A 30 -18.39 -4.43 -3.97
N GLN A 31 -18.73 -3.98 -2.76
CA GLN A 31 -17.78 -3.64 -1.74
C GLN A 31 -17.12 -4.98 -1.49
N TRP A 32 -16.04 -5.24 -2.23
CA TRP A 32 -14.94 -6.04 -1.72
C TRP A 32 -14.87 -5.66 -0.25
N ALA A 33 -15.29 -6.58 0.63
CA ALA A 33 -15.20 -6.37 2.06
C ALA A 33 -13.75 -5.97 2.27
N GLN A 34 -13.53 -4.71 2.63
CA GLN A 34 -12.18 -4.25 2.91
C GLN A 34 -11.81 -5.07 4.14
N GLU A 35 -10.99 -6.11 3.92
CA GLU A 35 -10.42 -6.91 5.00
C GLU A 35 -10.00 -5.93 6.09
N PRO A 36 -10.46 -6.12 7.34
CA PRO A 36 -10.21 -5.17 8.40
C PRO A 36 -8.71 -4.93 8.46
N ALA A 37 -8.32 -3.65 8.31
CA ALA A 37 -6.93 -3.31 8.13
C ALA A 37 -6.10 -3.90 9.30
N PRO A 38 -4.97 -4.58 9.02
CA PRO A 38 -4.23 -5.36 10.01
C PRO A 38 -3.88 -4.52 11.24
N ILE A 39 -4.03 -5.09 12.45
CA ILE A 39 -3.87 -4.38 13.73
C ILE A 39 -2.58 -3.53 13.73
N ALA A 40 -2.70 -2.26 14.12
CA ALA A 40 -1.56 -1.37 14.23
C ALA A 40 -0.65 -1.84 15.39
N ILE A 41 0.62 -2.04 15.09
CA ILE A 41 1.65 -2.51 16.02
C ILE A 41 2.21 -1.33 16.81
N ALA A 42 2.44 -0.21 16.12
CA ALA A 42 2.96 1.02 16.69
C ALA A 42 2.48 2.22 15.88
N ARG A 43 2.73 3.41 16.41
CA ARG A 43 2.45 4.67 15.74
C ARG A 43 3.73 5.50 15.68
N LEU A 44 3.99 6.08 14.51
CA LEU A 44 5.03 7.07 14.29
C LEU A 44 4.39 8.44 14.21
N ASP A 45 4.69 9.27 15.20
CA ASP A 45 4.23 10.65 15.27
C ASP A 45 5.39 11.58 14.84
N GLY A 46 5.16 12.33 13.77
CA GLY A 46 6.03 13.39 13.29
C GLY A 46 5.43 14.77 13.58
N ARG A 47 6.16 15.83 13.22
CA ARG A 47 5.66 17.20 13.39
C ARG A 47 4.39 17.47 12.57
N ASP A 48 4.35 16.93 11.35
CA ASP A 48 3.30 17.20 10.35
C ASP A 48 2.70 15.90 9.78
N PHE A 49 2.93 14.75 10.42
CA PHE A 49 2.41 13.47 9.96
C PHE A 49 2.20 12.48 11.10
N GLU A 50 1.23 11.58 10.91
CA GLU A 50 0.97 10.42 11.76
C GLU A 50 0.98 9.19 10.87
N TYR A 51 1.72 8.15 11.25
CA TYR A 51 1.81 6.90 10.49
C TYR A 51 1.63 5.68 11.39
N LEU A 52 0.60 4.89 11.12
CA LEU A 52 0.34 3.64 11.82
C LEU A 52 1.16 2.49 11.22
N ILE A 53 2.10 1.96 11.99
CA ILE A 53 2.91 0.80 11.61
C ILE A 53 2.04 -0.45 11.69
N ARG A 54 1.80 -1.09 10.55
CA ARG A 54 1.07 -2.36 10.44
C ARG A 54 1.93 -3.51 9.91
N GLN A 55 3.18 -3.23 9.54
CA GLN A 55 4.11 -4.19 8.93
C GLN A 55 5.35 -4.34 9.79
N LYS A 56 6.04 -5.47 9.65
CA LYS A 56 7.28 -5.73 10.40
C LYS A 56 8.45 -4.84 10.01
N ARG A 57 8.48 -4.36 8.76
CA ARG A 57 9.56 -3.52 8.26
C ARG A 57 8.97 -2.24 7.70
N VAL A 58 9.53 -1.10 8.11
CA VAL A 58 9.11 0.22 7.65
C VAL A 58 10.35 0.99 7.21
N VAL A 59 10.33 1.48 5.99
CA VAL A 59 11.40 2.27 5.39
C VAL A 59 11.02 3.75 5.43
N ILE A 60 11.86 4.53 6.10
CA ILE A 60 11.68 5.98 6.22
C ILE A 60 12.77 6.67 5.41
N GLY A 61 12.38 7.64 4.58
CA GLY A 61 13.34 8.35 3.76
C GLY A 61 12.71 9.30 2.77
N ARG A 62 13.35 9.43 1.61
CA ARG A 62 12.91 10.32 0.53
C ARG A 62 12.51 9.53 -0.70
N ASN A 63 11.32 9.81 -1.22
CA ASN A 63 10.85 9.24 -2.48
C ASN A 63 11.78 9.60 -3.65
N SER A 64 11.93 8.67 -4.59
CA SER A 64 12.67 8.89 -5.83
C SER A 64 12.00 8.21 -7.00
N SER A 65 12.41 8.57 -8.23
CA SER A 65 11.94 7.88 -9.44
C SER A 65 12.23 6.38 -9.44
N ARG A 66 13.19 5.91 -8.63
CA ARG A 66 13.59 4.50 -8.54
C ARG A 66 12.86 3.73 -7.44
N GLY A 67 12.08 4.38 -6.60
CA GLY A 67 11.40 3.70 -5.49
C GLY A 67 10.69 4.65 -4.53
N GLN A 68 9.55 4.17 -4.03
CA GLN A 68 8.77 4.80 -2.97
C GLN A 68 9.22 4.28 -1.59
N VAL A 69 9.03 5.09 -0.57
CA VAL A 69 9.22 4.73 0.85
C VAL A 69 7.89 4.68 1.58
N ASP A 70 7.84 4.00 2.72
CA ASP A 70 6.63 3.91 3.55
C ASP A 70 6.31 5.27 4.20
N VAL A 71 7.35 5.95 4.70
CA VAL A 71 7.25 7.29 5.29
C VAL A 71 8.18 8.24 4.55
N ASN A 72 7.58 9.17 3.81
CA ASN A 72 8.31 10.17 3.04
C ASN A 72 8.56 11.44 3.87
N MET A 73 9.83 11.72 4.15
CA MET A 73 10.27 12.87 4.96
C MET A 73 10.53 14.14 4.12
N GLY A 74 9.98 14.20 2.90
CA GLY A 74 10.08 15.33 1.99
C GLY A 74 11.22 15.20 0.97
N HIS A 75 11.59 16.32 0.33
CA HIS A 75 12.46 16.33 -0.84
C HIS A 75 13.93 16.72 -0.56
N SER A 76 14.28 16.96 0.70
CA SER A 76 15.62 17.43 1.11
C SER A 76 16.72 16.45 0.68
N SER A 77 17.82 16.99 0.14
CA SER A 77 19.02 16.22 -0.21
C SER A 77 19.76 15.69 1.02
N PHE A 78 19.53 16.28 2.20
CA PHE A 78 20.03 15.74 3.47
C PHE A 78 19.35 14.43 3.86
N ILE A 79 18.22 14.09 3.22
CA ILE A 79 17.47 12.89 3.49
C ILE A 79 17.78 11.85 2.42
N SER A 80 18.45 10.78 2.83
CA SER A 80 18.73 9.64 1.96
C SER A 80 17.44 8.96 1.51
N ARG A 81 17.45 8.36 0.31
CA ARG A 81 16.27 7.66 -0.24
C ARG A 81 15.76 6.57 0.71
N ARG A 82 16.66 5.78 1.27
CA ARG A 82 16.43 4.91 2.42
C ARG A 82 17.23 5.47 3.57
N HIS A 83 16.62 6.31 4.40
CA HIS A 83 17.33 7.05 5.44
C HIS A 83 17.56 6.15 6.66
N LEU A 84 16.49 5.54 7.12
CA LEU A 84 16.52 4.58 8.20
C LEU A 84 15.41 3.55 7.99
N GLU A 85 15.57 2.41 8.63
CA GLU A 85 14.61 1.32 8.58
C GLU A 85 14.29 0.86 9.98
N LEU A 86 13.01 0.69 10.25
CA LEU A 86 12.51 0.10 11.46
C LEU A 86 12.18 -1.37 11.17
N PHE A 87 12.64 -2.23 12.06
CA PHE A 87 12.32 -3.65 12.06
C PHE A 87 11.66 -3.99 13.39
N TYR A 88 10.50 -4.63 13.32
CA TYR A 88 9.76 -5.08 14.47
C TYR A 88 9.95 -6.58 14.66
N ASP A 89 10.50 -6.95 15.81
CA ASP A 89 10.58 -8.32 16.27
C ASP A 89 9.95 -8.40 17.65
N HIS A 90 8.74 -8.95 17.73
CA HIS A 90 7.88 -8.82 18.91
C HIS A 90 8.62 -9.22 20.20
N PRO A 91 8.68 -8.36 21.24
CA PRO A 91 7.96 -7.09 21.41
C PRO A 91 8.80 -5.82 21.13
N GLU A 92 9.92 -5.94 20.44
CA GLU A 92 10.97 -4.94 20.33
C GLU A 92 11.04 -4.30 18.93
N PHE A 93 11.51 -3.05 18.89
CA PHE A 93 11.79 -2.32 17.66
C PHE A 93 13.29 -2.07 17.50
N TYR A 94 13.78 -2.35 16.30
CA TYR A 94 15.17 -2.18 15.92
C TYR A 94 15.27 -1.12 14.82
N LEU A 95 16.20 -0.18 14.98
CA LEU A 95 16.49 0.88 14.01
C LEU A 95 17.81 0.61 13.30
N THR A 96 17.77 0.55 11.98
CA THR A 96 18.97 0.47 11.13
C THR A 96 19.20 1.78 10.40
N CYS A 97 20.39 2.36 10.57
CA CYS A 97 20.78 3.60 9.89
C CYS A 97 21.44 3.32 8.53
N ASN A 98 20.77 3.71 7.45
CA ASN A 98 21.29 3.60 6.08
C ASN A 98 21.75 4.95 5.50
N SER A 99 21.50 6.04 6.23
CA SER A 99 21.78 7.41 5.81
C SER A 99 23.27 7.72 5.78
N LYS A 100 23.71 8.43 4.73
CA LYS A 100 25.07 9.00 4.67
C LYS A 100 25.33 10.02 5.78
N ASN A 101 24.31 10.76 6.19
CA ASN A 101 24.42 11.82 7.17
C ASN A 101 24.28 11.31 8.61
N GLY A 102 23.98 10.02 8.80
CA GLY A 102 23.65 9.44 10.09
C GLY A 102 22.26 9.83 10.59
N VAL A 103 21.91 9.31 11.77
CA VAL A 103 20.65 9.58 12.48
C VAL A 103 20.98 9.83 13.95
N LEU A 104 20.29 10.77 14.58
CA LEU A 104 20.39 11.00 16.02
C LEU A 104 19.20 10.33 16.71
N VAL A 105 19.48 9.42 17.64
CA VAL A 105 18.45 8.72 18.44
C VAL A 105 18.76 9.00 19.91
N ASP A 106 17.85 9.70 20.61
CA ASP A 106 18.01 10.07 22.03
C ASP A 106 19.37 10.72 22.37
N GLY A 107 19.88 11.55 21.46
CA GLY A 107 21.18 12.22 21.59
C GLY A 107 22.39 11.38 21.19
N VAL A 108 22.21 10.10 20.83
CA VAL A 108 23.27 9.22 20.34
C VAL A 108 23.30 9.21 18.81
N PHE A 109 24.47 9.50 18.23
CA PHE A 109 24.64 9.55 16.78
C PHE A 109 24.96 8.17 16.19
N GLN A 110 24.05 7.68 15.34
CA GLN A 110 24.18 6.44 14.60
C GLN A 110 24.73 6.69 13.19
N ARG A 111 25.74 5.91 12.81
CA ARG A 111 26.40 6.01 11.49
C ARG A 111 25.85 4.94 10.54
N LYS A 112 26.10 5.15 9.25
CA LYS A 112 25.78 4.15 8.23
C LYS A 112 26.54 2.85 8.50
N GLY A 113 25.81 1.74 8.54
CA GLY A 113 26.41 0.41 8.74
C GLY A 113 26.71 0.08 10.21
N SER A 114 26.34 0.95 11.15
CA SER A 114 26.23 0.55 12.56
C SER A 114 25.24 -0.61 12.70
N ALA A 115 25.45 -1.45 13.73
CA ALA A 115 24.51 -2.50 14.07
C ALA A 115 23.11 -1.93 14.33
N ALA A 116 22.08 -2.73 14.09
CA ALA A 116 20.71 -2.33 14.39
C ALA A 116 20.58 -1.97 15.87
N MET A 117 20.12 -0.75 16.15
CA MET A 117 19.95 -0.24 17.51
C MET A 117 18.57 -0.62 18.04
N LEU A 118 18.51 -1.19 19.24
CA LEU A 118 17.24 -1.40 19.94
C LEU A 118 16.67 -0.03 20.36
N LEU A 119 15.42 0.24 20.00
CA LEU A 119 14.72 1.44 20.42
C LEU A 119 14.17 1.28 21.85
N PRO A 120 14.26 2.33 22.70
CA PRO A 120 13.57 2.32 23.98
C PRO A 120 12.05 2.33 23.80
N LYS A 121 11.34 1.87 24.83
CA LYS A 121 9.87 1.79 24.86
C LYS A 121 9.22 3.12 25.24
#